data_AF-A0A940F012-F1
#
_entry.id   AF-A0A940F012-F1
#
_cell.length_a   1.000
_cell.length_b   1.000
_cell.length_c   1.000
_cell.angle_alpha   90.00
_cell.angle_beta   90.00
_cell.angle_gamma   90.00
#
_symmetry.space_group_name_H-M   'P 1'
#
loop_
_entity.id
_entity.type
_entity.pdbx_description
1 polymer ?
#
loop_
_entity_poly.entity_id
_entity_poly.type
_entity_poly.pdbx_seq_one_letter_code
_entity_poly.pdbx_strand_id
1 'polypeptide(L)'
;MTVLSRLDVLLSLEPAECRALLRAMDEAQRRELRTHWYLWAHPGQRPPSAAWHTWLIMAGRGYGKTRAGAEWVRHVAEHDPTARIALVAASLGEARQVMVEGTAGLLGVARDENRPRFKPSTRELVWRNGATATLYSAGEPESLRGPQHSHAWCDEIAKWDQAGRRAEASWDNLLLGLRLGVAPQVVATTTPRAVPLVRRLLGQGDAIVTRGTTVENKDNLPSGFLRSVRVQFGRSLLGRQELEGELIDEIEGALWQRELLEDCREDAASAPARRVVIGVDPPASSDGDACGIVVCALGEDGVARVLADKS
;
A
#
# COMPACT_ATOMS: atom_id res chain seq x y z
N MET A 1 -10.57 -1.31 39.23
CA MET A 1 -9.10 -1.13 39.20
C MET A 1 -8.63 -1.64 37.85
N THR A 2 -8.42 -0.73 36.91
CA THR A 2 -8.03 -1.03 35.54
C THR A 2 -6.65 -1.68 35.54
N VAL A 3 -6.55 -2.87 34.96
CA VAL A 3 -5.27 -3.49 34.64
C VAL A 3 -4.61 -2.58 33.60
N LEU A 4 -3.71 -1.69 34.04
CA LEU A 4 -2.75 -1.07 33.15
C LEU A 4 -2.05 -2.22 32.43
N SER A 5 -2.07 -2.22 31.10
CA SER A 5 -1.34 -3.24 30.36
C SER A 5 0.13 -3.12 30.76
N ARG A 6 0.88 -4.24 30.81
CA ARG A 6 2.33 -4.21 31.11
C ARG A 6 3.08 -3.24 30.19
N LEU A 7 2.54 -3.00 29.00
CA LEU A 7 3.01 -2.02 28.04
C LEU A 7 2.84 -0.57 28.52
N ASP A 8 1.70 -0.21 29.11
CA ASP A 8 1.44 1.13 29.64
C ASP A 8 2.38 1.48 30.79
N VAL A 9 2.71 0.47 31.61
CA VAL A 9 3.74 0.62 32.65
C VAL A 9 5.10 0.89 32.01
N LEU A 10 5.52 0.11 31.01
CA LEU A 10 6.79 0.32 30.31
C LEU A 10 6.89 1.71 29.66
N LEU A 11 5.81 2.18 29.05
CA LEU A 11 5.75 3.47 28.36
C LEU A 11 5.71 4.68 29.31
N SER A 12 5.43 4.46 30.60
CA SER A 12 5.37 5.50 31.63
C SER A 12 6.62 5.58 32.51
N LEU A 13 7.60 4.68 32.32
CA LEU A 13 8.85 4.69 33.10
C LEU A 13 9.79 5.84 32.69
N GLU A 14 10.49 6.39 33.67
CA GLU A 14 11.54 7.38 33.43
C GLU A 14 12.76 6.73 32.73
N PRO A 15 13.59 7.49 31.98
CA PRO A 15 14.72 6.93 31.24
C PRO A 15 15.72 6.14 32.11
N ALA A 16 15.87 6.51 33.38
CA ALA A 16 16.73 5.79 34.32
C ALA A 16 16.15 4.42 34.68
N GLU A 17 14.84 4.35 34.91
CA GLU A 17 14.10 3.13 35.24
C GLU A 17 14.04 2.17 34.05
N CYS A 18 13.80 2.71 32.85
CA CYS A 18 13.89 1.96 31.59
C CYS A 18 15.26 1.29 31.43
N ARG A 19 16.36 2.03 31.69
CA ARG A 19 17.72 1.48 31.59
C ARG A 19 17.98 0.40 32.64
N ALA A 20 17.49 0.58 33.87
CA ALA A 20 17.61 -0.43 34.92
C ALA A 20 16.86 -1.71 34.54
N LEU A 21 15.64 -1.57 34.03
CA LEU A 21 14.81 -2.68 33.59
C LEU A 21 15.44 -3.43 32.41
N LEU A 22 15.93 -2.72 31.39
CA LEU A 22 16.61 -3.32 30.24
C LEU A 22 17.86 -4.12 30.65
N ARG A 23 18.60 -3.64 31.66
CA ARG A 23 19.75 -4.36 32.20
C ARG A 23 19.35 -5.63 32.94
N ALA A 24 18.24 -5.61 33.66
CA ALA A 24 17.70 -6.76 34.40
C ALA A 24 17.06 -7.81 33.49
N MET A 25 16.68 -7.46 32.26
CA MET A 25 16.06 -8.39 31.31
C MET A 25 17.06 -9.40 30.74
N ASP A 26 16.58 -10.64 30.62
CA ASP A 26 17.28 -11.69 29.89
C ASP A 26 17.22 -11.48 28.37
N GLU A 27 17.89 -12.34 27.61
CA GLU A 27 17.94 -12.22 26.15
C GLU A 27 16.56 -12.43 25.49
N ALA A 28 15.74 -13.33 26.03
CA ALA A 28 14.41 -13.62 25.50
C ALA A 28 13.48 -12.41 25.68
N GLN A 29 13.47 -11.80 26.86
CA GLN A 29 12.72 -10.59 27.17
C GLN A 29 13.17 -9.40 26.32
N ARG A 30 14.48 -9.23 26.11
CA ARG A 30 15.01 -8.17 25.23
C ARG A 30 14.58 -8.40 23.77
N ARG A 31 14.57 -9.65 23.31
CA ARG A 31 14.10 -10.02 21.97
C ARG A 31 12.61 -9.75 21.81
N GLU A 32 11.82 -10.08 22.83
CA GLU A 32 10.39 -9.80 22.85
C GLU A 32 10.12 -8.29 22.76
N LEU A 33 10.81 -7.47 23.55
CA LEU A 33 10.68 -6.00 23.47
C LEU A 33 11.04 -5.45 22.09
N ARG A 34 12.16 -5.90 21.50
CA ARG A 34 12.60 -5.46 20.17
C ARG A 34 11.59 -5.79 19.06
N THR A 35 10.81 -6.85 19.25
CA THR A 35 9.81 -7.33 18.29
C THR A 35 8.39 -6.89 18.65
N HIS A 36 8.19 -6.18 19.77
CA HIS A 36 6.87 -5.74 20.21
C HIS A 36 6.43 -4.47 19.46
N TRP A 37 5.61 -4.64 18.43
CA TRP A 37 5.23 -3.57 17.51
C TRP A 37 4.74 -2.28 18.17
N TYR A 38 3.84 -2.36 19.15
CA TYR A 38 3.27 -1.17 19.78
C TYR A 38 4.29 -0.33 20.58
N LEU A 39 5.50 -0.82 20.84
CA LEU A 39 6.58 0.00 21.42
C LEU A 39 7.25 0.89 20.36
N TRP A 40 7.29 0.43 19.11
CA TRP A 40 8.02 1.05 18.00
C TRP A 40 7.11 1.77 17.01
N ALA A 41 5.84 1.39 16.99
CA ALA A 41 4.82 1.99 16.14
C ALA A 41 4.42 3.37 16.66
N HIS A 42 4.47 4.38 15.81
CA HIS A 42 3.86 5.66 16.14
C HIS A 42 2.32 5.60 15.98
N PRO A 43 1.56 6.60 16.49
CA PRO A 43 0.10 6.50 16.54
C PRO A 43 -0.57 6.28 15.18
N GLY A 44 -0.04 6.90 14.11
CA GLY A 44 -0.57 6.78 12.76
C GLY A 44 -0.26 5.46 12.04
N GLN A 45 0.39 4.51 12.72
CA GLN A 45 0.60 3.13 12.23
C GLN A 45 -0.28 2.11 12.98
N ARG A 46 -1.17 2.58 13.86
CA ARG A 46 -2.07 1.75 14.66
C ARG A 46 -3.50 1.86 14.13
N PRO A 47 -4.29 0.78 14.21
CA PRO A 47 -5.68 0.83 13.76
C PRO A 47 -6.47 1.91 14.51
N PRO A 48 -7.48 2.54 13.87
CA PRO A 48 -8.35 3.51 14.53
C PRO A 48 -9.03 2.91 15.77
N SER A 49 -9.21 3.72 16.81
CA SER A 49 -9.86 3.32 18.06
C SER A 49 -11.38 3.25 17.97
N ALA A 50 -11.99 4.01 17.04
CA ALA A 50 -13.41 3.94 16.74
C ALA A 50 -13.76 2.65 15.98
N ALA A 51 -15.04 2.32 15.83
CA ALA A 51 -15.45 1.28 14.89
C ALA A 51 -15.20 1.75 13.45
N TRP A 52 -14.64 0.89 12.62
CA TRP A 52 -14.34 1.19 11.23
C TRP A 52 -14.48 -0.06 10.36
N HIS A 53 -14.86 0.17 9.12
CA HIS A 53 -14.87 -0.86 8.07
C HIS A 53 -13.65 -0.70 7.15
N THR A 54 -13.33 0.54 6.75
CA THR A 54 -12.16 0.82 5.91
C THR A 54 -11.21 1.79 6.61
N TRP A 55 -9.94 1.42 6.66
CA TRP A 55 -8.85 2.26 7.14
C TRP A 55 -7.85 2.50 6.00
N LEU A 56 -7.70 3.75 5.58
CA LEU A 56 -6.75 4.15 4.55
C LEU A 56 -5.52 4.81 5.19
N ILE A 57 -4.36 4.17 5.08
CA ILE A 57 -3.06 4.75 5.43
C ILE A 57 -2.46 5.35 4.16
N MET A 58 -2.58 6.66 4.02
CA MET A 58 -2.08 7.41 2.86
C MET A 58 -0.98 8.37 3.29
N ALA A 59 0.28 7.97 3.07
CA ALA A 59 1.43 8.64 3.67
C ALA A 59 2.66 8.56 2.77
N GLY A 60 3.69 9.36 3.08
CA GLY A 60 4.97 9.35 2.38
C GLY A 60 5.70 8.00 2.40
N ARG A 61 6.70 7.84 1.54
CA ARG A 61 7.63 6.71 1.54
C ARG A 61 8.42 6.68 2.85
N GLY A 62 8.73 5.49 3.34
CA GLY A 62 9.43 5.36 4.62
C GLY A 62 8.56 5.61 5.86
N TYR A 63 7.28 6.00 5.72
CA TYR A 63 6.33 6.12 6.83
C TYR A 63 6.04 4.78 7.55
N GLY A 64 6.38 3.64 6.96
CA GLY A 64 6.14 2.31 7.58
C GLY A 64 4.76 1.70 7.28
N LYS A 65 4.08 2.16 6.21
CA LYS A 65 2.76 1.68 5.79
C LYS A 65 2.67 0.15 5.66
N THR A 66 3.61 -0.46 4.93
CA THR A 66 3.64 -1.92 4.71
C THR A 66 3.78 -2.68 6.02
N ARG A 67 4.63 -2.19 6.95
CA ARG A 67 4.80 -2.80 8.27
C ARG A 67 3.53 -2.68 9.10
N ALA A 68 2.86 -1.51 9.07
CA ALA A 68 1.59 -1.31 9.76
C ALA A 68 0.51 -2.31 9.26
N GLY A 69 0.39 -2.49 7.94
CA GLY A 69 -0.52 -3.48 7.35
C GLY A 69 -0.20 -4.91 7.76
N ALA A 70 1.07 -5.32 7.69
CA ALA A 70 1.50 -6.66 8.08
C ALA A 70 1.28 -6.93 9.58
N GLU A 71 1.55 -5.96 10.44
CA GLU A 71 1.36 -6.06 11.90
C GLU A 71 -0.14 -6.12 12.26
N TRP A 72 -0.99 -5.39 11.55
CA TRP A 72 -2.44 -5.49 11.71
C TRP A 72 -2.96 -6.87 11.29
N VAL A 73 -2.54 -7.38 10.12
CA VAL A 73 -2.89 -8.75 9.68
C VAL A 73 -2.39 -9.80 10.67
N ARG A 74 -1.15 -9.66 11.19
CA ARG A 74 -0.62 -10.56 12.22
C ARG A 74 -1.51 -10.53 13.46
N HIS A 75 -1.89 -9.35 13.94
CA HIS A 75 -2.75 -9.19 15.10
C HIS A 75 -4.10 -9.89 14.90
N VAL A 76 -4.77 -9.65 13.77
CA VAL A 76 -6.03 -10.32 13.42
C VAL A 76 -5.86 -11.84 13.41
N ALA A 77 -4.89 -12.34 12.65
CA ALA A 77 -4.67 -13.78 12.47
C ALA A 77 -4.32 -14.48 13.78
N GLU A 78 -3.55 -13.85 14.67
CA GLU A 78 -3.19 -14.44 15.97
C GLU A 78 -4.35 -14.48 16.97
N HIS A 79 -5.34 -13.58 16.86
CA HIS A 79 -6.45 -13.46 17.80
C HIS A 79 -7.77 -14.06 17.30
N ASP A 80 -7.91 -14.31 16.00
CA ASP A 80 -9.08 -14.95 15.40
C ASP A 80 -8.69 -16.19 14.58
N PRO A 81 -8.79 -17.40 15.15
CA PRO A 81 -8.56 -18.67 14.45
C PRO A 81 -9.44 -18.89 13.20
N THR A 82 -10.57 -18.20 13.10
CA THR A 82 -11.51 -18.31 11.98
C THR A 82 -11.23 -17.29 10.88
N ALA A 83 -10.27 -16.39 11.09
CA ALA A 83 -9.94 -15.35 10.14
C ALA A 83 -9.60 -15.93 8.75
N ARG A 84 -10.21 -15.31 7.75
CA ARG A 84 -9.95 -15.48 6.32
C ARG A 84 -9.58 -14.12 5.77
N ILE A 85 -8.32 -13.93 5.41
CA ILE A 85 -7.74 -12.62 5.12
C ILE A 85 -7.37 -12.52 3.64
N ALA A 86 -7.84 -11.50 2.93
CA ALA A 86 -7.36 -11.21 1.58
C ALA A 86 -6.10 -10.34 1.64
N LEU A 87 -5.02 -10.75 0.97
CA LEU A 87 -3.83 -9.93 0.74
C LEU A 87 -3.81 -9.51 -0.72
N VAL A 88 -4.11 -8.24 -1.00
CA VAL A 88 -4.27 -7.73 -2.37
C VAL A 88 -3.16 -6.74 -2.67
N ALA A 89 -2.38 -6.99 -3.73
CA ALA A 89 -1.41 -6.04 -4.27
C ALA A 89 -1.69 -5.80 -5.76
N ALA A 90 -0.92 -4.92 -6.41
CA ALA A 90 -1.08 -4.68 -7.84
C ALA A 90 -0.81 -5.94 -8.69
N SER A 91 0.07 -6.83 -8.22
CA SER A 91 0.28 -8.16 -8.81
C SER A 91 0.53 -9.24 -7.75
N LEU A 92 0.36 -10.51 -8.12
CA LEU A 92 0.72 -11.64 -7.24
C LEU A 92 2.21 -11.66 -6.87
N GLY A 93 3.08 -11.23 -7.78
CA GLY A 93 4.52 -11.13 -7.54
C GLY A 93 4.81 -10.14 -6.41
N GLU A 94 4.15 -8.98 -6.42
CA GLU A 94 4.28 -7.97 -5.37
C GLU A 94 3.65 -8.42 -4.05
N ALA A 95 2.47 -9.03 -4.09
CA ALA A 95 1.84 -9.59 -2.88
C ALA A 95 2.81 -10.58 -2.20
N ARG A 96 3.48 -11.43 -2.97
CA ARG A 96 4.48 -12.35 -2.44
C ARG A 96 5.74 -11.64 -1.93
N GLN A 97 6.40 -10.85 -2.78
CA GLN A 97 7.72 -10.28 -2.49
C GLN A 97 7.67 -9.19 -1.42
N VAL A 98 6.59 -8.42 -1.35
CA VAL A 98 6.45 -7.28 -0.44
C VAL A 98 5.65 -7.67 0.80
N MET A 99 4.43 -8.19 0.62
CA MET A 99 3.52 -8.42 1.74
C MET A 99 3.83 -9.71 2.51
N VAL A 100 4.45 -10.72 1.88
CA VAL A 100 4.74 -12.02 2.51
C VAL A 100 6.21 -12.15 2.87
N GLU A 101 7.09 -12.19 1.86
CA GLU A 101 8.53 -12.49 2.00
C GLU A 101 9.36 -11.25 2.32
N GLY A 102 8.81 -10.06 2.15
CA GLY A 102 9.48 -8.79 2.42
C GLY A 102 9.86 -8.62 3.89
N THR A 103 10.86 -7.80 4.16
CA THR A 103 11.34 -7.53 5.55
C THR A 103 10.25 -6.91 6.43
N ALA A 104 9.38 -6.09 5.84
CA ALA A 104 8.19 -5.53 6.48
C ALA A 104 6.92 -6.38 6.27
N GLY A 105 7.03 -7.49 5.54
CA GLY A 105 5.94 -8.41 5.26
C GLY A 105 5.72 -9.43 6.39
N LEU A 106 4.70 -10.27 6.23
CA LEU A 106 4.20 -11.18 7.26
C LEU A 106 5.25 -12.15 7.79
N LEU A 107 6.11 -12.70 6.93
CA LEU A 107 7.18 -13.60 7.37
C LEU A 107 8.35 -12.87 8.03
N GLY A 108 8.50 -11.56 7.78
CA GLY A 108 9.50 -10.70 8.40
C GLY A 108 9.08 -10.19 9.77
N VAL A 109 7.79 -9.90 9.97
CA VAL A 109 7.26 -9.40 11.25
C VAL A 109 6.79 -10.51 12.20
N ALA A 110 6.65 -11.75 11.72
CA ALA A 110 6.19 -12.84 12.57
C ALA A 110 7.23 -13.26 13.62
N ARG A 111 6.75 -13.63 14.82
CA ARG A 111 7.56 -14.24 15.87
C ARG A 111 7.76 -15.72 15.59
N ASP A 112 8.93 -16.28 15.94
CA ASP A 112 9.30 -17.67 15.60
C ASP A 112 8.24 -18.71 16.01
N GLU A 113 7.56 -18.49 17.13
CA GLU A 113 6.53 -19.39 17.67
C GLU A 113 5.19 -19.37 16.92
N ASN A 114 4.83 -18.24 16.30
CA ASN A 114 3.55 -18.01 15.60
C ASN A 114 3.71 -17.76 14.10
N ARG A 115 4.92 -18.00 13.56
CA ARG A 115 5.22 -17.75 12.15
C ARG A 115 4.32 -18.58 11.23
N PRO A 116 3.56 -17.94 10.32
CA PRO A 116 2.68 -18.66 9.41
C PRO A 116 3.48 -19.46 8.38
N ARG A 117 2.90 -20.57 7.95
CA ARG A 117 3.44 -21.36 6.84
C ARG A 117 2.89 -20.80 5.53
N PHE A 118 3.78 -20.30 4.67
CA PHE A 118 3.42 -19.92 3.31
C PHE A 118 3.42 -21.14 2.37
N LYS A 119 2.35 -21.28 1.58
CA LYS A 119 2.14 -22.31 0.56
C LYS A 119 2.06 -21.63 -0.82
N PRO A 120 3.16 -21.57 -1.58
CA PRO A 120 3.19 -20.84 -2.86
C PRO A 120 2.20 -21.38 -3.90
N SER A 121 1.99 -22.71 -3.94
CA SER A 121 1.10 -23.35 -4.93
C SER A 121 -0.37 -22.96 -4.76
N THR A 122 -0.82 -22.76 -3.51
CA THR A 122 -2.20 -22.36 -3.19
C THR A 122 -2.30 -20.87 -2.85
N ARG A 123 -1.20 -20.12 -2.94
CA ARG A 123 -1.15 -18.67 -2.65
C ARG A 123 -1.66 -18.34 -1.24
N GLU A 124 -1.36 -19.20 -0.26
CA GLU A 124 -1.97 -19.16 1.07
C GLU A 124 -0.91 -19.09 2.18
N LEU A 125 -1.14 -18.26 3.20
CA LEU A 125 -0.49 -18.34 4.49
C LEU A 125 -1.43 -18.99 5.51
N VAL A 126 -0.89 -19.91 6.32
CA VAL A 126 -1.66 -20.61 7.36
C VAL A 126 -0.96 -20.44 8.70
N TRP A 127 -1.67 -19.89 9.68
CA TRP A 127 -1.23 -19.81 11.06
C TRP A 127 -1.54 -21.11 11.79
N ARG A 128 -0.78 -21.39 12.86
CA ARG A 128 -0.94 -22.61 13.67
C ARG A 128 -2.32 -22.74 14.31
N ASN A 129 -2.97 -21.62 14.60
CA ASN A 129 -4.31 -21.58 15.17
C ASN A 129 -5.43 -21.83 14.15
N GLY A 130 -5.15 -21.84 12.84
CA GLY A 130 -6.14 -22.07 11.78
C GLY A 130 -6.56 -20.82 11.00
N ALA A 131 -6.11 -19.62 11.39
CA ALA A 131 -6.29 -18.42 10.59
C ALA A 131 -5.55 -18.56 9.25
N THR A 132 -6.12 -17.99 8.18
CA THR A 132 -5.51 -18.05 6.86
C THR A 132 -5.54 -16.71 6.14
N ALA A 133 -4.54 -16.50 5.28
CA ALA A 133 -4.51 -15.36 4.37
C ALA A 133 -4.23 -15.84 2.93
N THR A 134 -4.93 -15.28 1.94
CA THR A 134 -4.81 -15.66 0.53
C THR A 134 -4.37 -14.46 -0.30
N LEU A 135 -3.42 -14.68 -1.21
CA LEU A 135 -2.87 -13.61 -2.07
C LEU A 135 -3.71 -13.45 -3.33
N TYR A 136 -3.98 -12.19 -3.67
CA TYR A 136 -4.73 -11.77 -4.85
C TYR A 136 -3.99 -10.67 -5.61
N SER A 137 -4.29 -10.56 -6.90
CA SER A 137 -3.85 -9.48 -7.78
C SER A 137 -5.02 -8.54 -8.04
N ALA A 138 -4.82 -7.24 -7.85
CA ALA A 138 -5.76 -6.23 -8.31
C ALA A 138 -5.82 -6.11 -9.85
N GLY A 139 -4.86 -6.68 -10.57
CA GLY A 139 -4.93 -6.82 -12.02
C GLY A 139 -5.88 -7.95 -12.49
N GLU A 140 -6.39 -8.78 -11.57
CA GLU A 140 -7.29 -9.91 -11.89
C GLU A 140 -8.60 -9.83 -11.07
N PRO A 141 -9.51 -8.88 -11.35
CA PRO A 141 -10.72 -8.64 -10.53
C PRO A 141 -11.59 -9.88 -10.32
N GLU A 142 -11.72 -10.74 -11.33
CA GLU A 142 -12.52 -11.96 -11.24
C GLU A 142 -11.97 -12.97 -10.22
N SER A 143 -10.69 -12.91 -9.88
CA SER A 143 -10.12 -13.78 -8.83
C SER A 143 -10.67 -13.48 -7.43
N LEU A 144 -11.16 -12.26 -7.22
CA LEU A 144 -11.83 -11.82 -5.99
C LEU A 144 -13.33 -12.11 -5.99
N ARG A 145 -13.89 -12.57 -7.13
CA ARG A 145 -15.31 -12.89 -7.25
C ARG A 145 -15.58 -14.31 -6.76
N GLY A 146 -16.31 -14.44 -5.66
CA GLY A 146 -16.74 -15.73 -5.10
C GLY A 146 -16.08 -16.10 -3.76
N PRO A 147 -14.76 -15.91 -3.56
CA PRO A 147 -14.14 -16.03 -2.25
C PRO A 147 -14.82 -15.14 -1.20
N GLN A 148 -14.73 -15.55 0.06
CA GLN A 148 -15.30 -14.84 1.18
C GLN A 148 -14.22 -14.58 2.23
N HIS A 149 -14.22 -13.36 2.75
CA HIS A 149 -13.18 -12.88 3.64
C HIS A 149 -13.79 -12.22 4.86
N SER A 150 -13.07 -12.31 5.96
CA SER A 150 -13.34 -11.57 7.19
C SER A 150 -12.60 -10.24 7.21
N HIS A 151 -11.39 -10.22 6.62
CA HIS A 151 -10.49 -9.08 6.67
C HIS A 151 -9.74 -8.96 5.35
N ALA A 152 -9.23 -7.77 5.04
CA ALA A 152 -8.37 -7.57 3.89
C ALA A 152 -7.27 -6.55 4.15
N TRP A 153 -6.11 -6.78 3.57
CA TRP A 153 -5.04 -5.80 3.45
C TRP A 153 -4.75 -5.57 1.97
N CYS A 154 -4.93 -4.33 1.52
CA CYS A 154 -4.71 -3.87 0.15
C CYS A 154 -3.47 -2.96 0.11
N ASP A 155 -2.36 -3.45 -0.45
CA ASP A 155 -1.11 -2.71 -0.52
C ASP A 155 -0.94 -1.93 -1.83
N GLU A 156 -0.35 -0.75 -1.70
CA GLU A 156 -0.10 0.24 -2.76
C GLU A 156 -1.30 0.43 -3.71
N ILE A 157 -2.49 0.73 -3.16
CA ILE A 157 -3.73 0.83 -3.95
C ILE A 157 -3.67 1.86 -5.10
N ALA A 158 -2.86 2.92 -4.96
CA ALA A 158 -2.64 3.92 -6.01
C ALA A 158 -1.83 3.40 -7.22
N LYS A 159 -1.22 2.21 -7.10
CA LYS A 159 -0.44 1.55 -8.15
C LYS A 159 -1.27 0.53 -8.95
N TRP A 160 -2.46 0.18 -8.46
CA TRP A 160 -3.28 -0.85 -9.10
C TRP A 160 -3.60 -0.50 -10.56
N ASP A 161 -3.81 -1.51 -11.38
CA ASP A 161 -4.09 -1.33 -12.80
C ASP A 161 -5.41 -0.58 -13.01
N GLN A 162 -5.35 0.59 -13.63
CA GLN A 162 -6.52 1.43 -13.90
C GLN A 162 -7.20 1.06 -15.23
N ALA A 163 -6.53 0.28 -16.10
CA ALA A 163 -7.08 -0.10 -17.40
C ALA A 163 -8.43 -0.80 -17.22
N GLY A 164 -9.44 -0.37 -17.96
CA GLY A 164 -10.79 -0.93 -17.89
C GLY A 164 -11.42 -0.89 -16.49
N ARG A 165 -11.01 0.06 -15.63
CA ARG A 165 -11.45 0.19 -14.23
C ARG A 165 -11.14 -1.05 -13.36
N ARG A 166 -10.11 -1.83 -13.70
CA ARG A 166 -9.73 -3.05 -12.96
C ARG A 166 -9.51 -2.79 -11.46
N ALA A 167 -8.82 -1.71 -11.09
CA ALA A 167 -8.61 -1.35 -9.69
C ALA A 167 -9.92 -1.20 -8.90
N GLU A 168 -10.91 -0.51 -9.47
CA GLU A 168 -12.22 -0.33 -8.84
C GLU A 168 -13.03 -1.62 -8.83
N ALA A 169 -13.00 -2.40 -9.92
CA ALA A 169 -13.66 -3.70 -9.98
C ALA A 169 -13.09 -4.70 -8.96
N SER A 170 -11.76 -4.73 -8.78
CA SER A 170 -11.11 -5.53 -7.75
C SER A 170 -11.52 -5.08 -6.35
N TRP A 171 -11.58 -3.77 -6.11
CA TRP A 171 -12.05 -3.23 -4.84
C TRP A 171 -13.50 -3.60 -4.56
N ASP A 172 -14.39 -3.44 -5.54
CA ASP A 172 -15.81 -3.77 -5.41
C ASP A 172 -16.03 -5.28 -5.18
N ASN A 173 -15.36 -6.15 -5.94
CA ASN A 173 -15.42 -7.60 -5.74
C ASN A 173 -14.89 -7.99 -4.34
N LEU A 174 -13.82 -7.35 -3.88
CA LEU A 174 -13.31 -7.56 -2.52
C LEU A 174 -14.37 -7.18 -1.47
N LEU A 175 -14.98 -6.01 -1.59
CA LEU A 175 -16.00 -5.56 -0.64
C LEU A 175 -17.22 -6.49 -0.63
N LEU A 176 -17.66 -6.99 -1.78
CA LEU A 176 -18.74 -7.97 -1.88
C LEU A 176 -18.38 -9.33 -1.25
N GLY A 177 -17.09 -9.69 -1.23
CA GLY A 177 -16.56 -10.89 -0.58
C GLY A 177 -16.32 -10.72 0.92
N LEU A 178 -16.21 -9.49 1.42
CA LEU A 178 -15.88 -9.17 2.80
C LEU A 178 -17.11 -9.29 3.73
N ARG A 179 -17.55 -10.53 3.96
CA ARG A 179 -18.83 -10.83 4.62
C ARG A 179 -18.75 -11.94 5.67
N LEU A 180 -17.56 -12.29 6.14
CA LEU A 180 -17.36 -13.24 7.22
C LEU A 180 -17.09 -12.51 8.56
N GLY A 181 -17.50 -13.13 9.66
CA GLY A 181 -17.30 -12.57 11.00
C GLY A 181 -18.33 -11.49 11.37
N VAL A 182 -18.09 -10.80 12.48
CA VAL A 182 -19.03 -9.82 13.05
C VAL A 182 -18.78 -8.41 12.53
N ALA A 183 -17.52 -8.05 12.30
CA ALA A 183 -17.10 -6.72 11.87
C ALA A 183 -16.00 -6.86 10.81
N PRO A 184 -16.37 -7.05 9.53
CA PRO A 184 -15.39 -7.19 8.47
C PRO A 184 -14.62 -5.87 8.27
N GLN A 185 -13.31 -5.97 8.03
CA GLN A 185 -12.41 -4.82 8.01
C GLN A 185 -11.40 -4.86 6.86
N VAL A 186 -11.12 -3.70 6.26
CA VAL A 186 -10.11 -3.52 5.20
C VAL A 186 -9.12 -2.44 5.58
N VAL A 187 -7.83 -2.78 5.53
CA VAL A 187 -6.73 -1.81 5.58
C VAL A 187 -6.19 -1.59 4.19
N ALA A 188 -6.18 -0.35 3.72
CA ALA A 188 -5.56 0.06 2.47
C ALA A 188 -4.32 0.91 2.77
N THR A 189 -3.19 0.58 2.15
CA THR A 189 -1.93 1.32 2.29
C THR A 189 -1.54 1.93 0.96
N THR A 190 -1.13 3.19 0.94
CA THR A 190 -0.64 3.80 -0.30
C THR A 190 0.20 5.06 -0.10
N THR A 191 1.06 5.32 -1.08
CA THR A 191 1.59 6.68 -1.30
C THR A 191 0.62 7.40 -2.24
N PRO A 192 0.16 8.62 -1.92
CA PRO A 192 -0.95 9.26 -2.63
C PRO A 192 -0.68 9.43 -4.12
N ARG A 193 -1.68 9.05 -4.95
CA ARG A 193 -1.83 9.49 -6.34
C ARG A 193 -3.31 9.75 -6.60
N ALA A 194 -3.60 10.74 -7.43
CA ALA A 194 -4.95 11.10 -7.85
C ALA A 194 -5.50 10.09 -8.87
N VAL A 195 -5.73 8.85 -8.43
CA VAL A 195 -6.37 7.79 -9.22
C VAL A 195 -7.81 7.58 -8.75
N PRO A 196 -8.73 7.09 -9.61
CA PRO A 196 -10.15 6.92 -9.29
C PRO A 196 -10.43 6.24 -7.95
N LEU A 197 -9.78 5.10 -7.66
CA LEU A 197 -9.99 4.37 -6.41
C LEU A 197 -9.58 5.19 -5.17
N VAL A 198 -8.45 5.89 -5.20
CA VAL A 198 -8.00 6.73 -4.08
C VAL A 198 -8.95 7.90 -3.86
N ARG A 199 -9.37 8.57 -4.94
CA ARG A 199 -10.36 9.66 -4.87
C ARG A 199 -11.69 9.18 -4.29
N ARG A 200 -12.17 8.01 -4.72
CA ARG A 200 -13.38 7.37 -4.20
C ARG A 200 -13.30 7.14 -2.69
N LEU A 201 -12.21 6.56 -2.20
CA LEU A 201 -12.02 6.30 -0.77
C LEU A 201 -11.92 7.58 0.08
N LEU A 202 -11.42 8.67 -0.49
CA LEU A 202 -11.38 9.97 0.19
C LEU A 202 -12.74 10.69 0.16
N GLY A 203 -13.54 10.48 -0.88
CA GLY A 203 -14.81 11.19 -1.10
C GLY A 203 -16.04 10.57 -0.44
N GLN A 204 -16.07 9.25 -0.26
CA GLN A 204 -17.27 8.54 0.22
C GLN A 204 -17.52 8.66 1.74
N GLY A 205 -16.58 9.19 2.52
CA GLY A 205 -16.74 9.38 3.99
C GLY A 205 -16.69 8.11 4.84
N ASP A 206 -16.69 6.93 4.21
CA ASP A 206 -16.72 5.62 4.89
C ASP A 206 -15.33 5.12 5.35
N ALA A 207 -14.25 5.72 4.83
CA ALA A 207 -12.88 5.38 5.21
C ALA A 207 -12.35 6.33 6.29
N ILE A 208 -11.82 5.77 7.37
CA ILE A 208 -10.97 6.55 8.28
C ILE A 208 -9.62 6.70 7.61
N VAL A 209 -9.16 7.94 7.42
CA VAL A 209 -7.92 8.25 6.71
C VAL A 209 -6.84 8.66 7.70
N THR A 210 -5.72 7.94 7.69
CA THR A 210 -4.49 8.34 8.35
C THR A 210 -3.51 8.90 7.34
N ARG A 211 -3.01 10.09 7.60
CA ARG A 211 -1.97 10.75 6.80
C ARG A 211 -0.69 10.90 7.59
N GLY A 212 0.43 11.02 6.89
CA GLY A 212 1.68 11.39 7.53
C GLY A 212 2.87 11.43 6.58
N THR A 213 3.96 11.96 7.10
CA THR A 213 5.18 12.29 6.39
C THR A 213 6.29 11.26 6.65
N THR A 214 7.29 11.18 5.78
CA THR A 214 8.50 10.37 6.02
C THR A 214 9.17 10.70 7.36
N VAL A 215 9.14 11.96 7.78
CA VAL A 215 9.85 12.45 8.97
C VAL A 215 9.21 11.97 10.28
N GLU A 216 7.92 11.66 10.28
CA GLU A 216 7.24 11.09 11.45
C GLU A 216 7.80 9.72 11.85
N ASN A 217 8.38 8.99 10.89
CA ASN A 217 9.03 7.70 11.13
C ASN A 217 10.57 7.83 11.24
N LYS A 218 11.10 9.03 11.53
CA LYS A 218 12.55 9.30 11.55
C LYS A 218 13.37 8.37 12.43
N ASP A 219 12.80 7.91 13.56
CA ASP A 219 13.52 7.08 14.52
C ASP A 219 13.75 5.65 13.98
N ASN A 220 13.00 5.26 12.94
CA ASN A 220 13.14 4.00 12.23
C ASN A 220 13.85 4.16 10.87
N LEU A 221 14.34 5.36 10.54
CA LEU A 221 14.97 5.67 9.25
C LEU A 221 16.44 6.09 9.43
N PRO A 222 17.35 5.68 8.53
CA PRO A 222 18.73 6.16 8.58
C PRO A 222 18.79 7.69 8.42
N SER A 223 19.51 8.37 9.31
CA SER A 223 19.66 9.83 9.28
C SER A 223 20.26 10.33 7.96
N GLY A 224 21.19 9.56 7.38
CA GLY A 224 21.77 9.83 6.07
C GLY A 224 20.75 9.79 4.93
N PHE A 225 19.79 8.86 4.98
CA PHE A 225 18.70 8.78 4.02
C PHE A 225 17.80 10.01 4.10
N LEU A 226 17.34 10.38 5.31
CA LEU A 226 16.49 11.56 5.53
C LEU A 226 17.15 12.85 5.03
N ARG A 227 18.45 13.01 5.27
CA ARG A 227 19.21 14.15 4.76
C ARG A 227 19.26 14.16 3.23
N SER A 228 19.56 13.01 2.62
CA SER A 228 19.66 12.89 1.16
C SER A 228 18.34 13.23 0.46
N VAL A 229 17.24 12.60 0.88
CA VAL A 229 15.92 12.83 0.25
C VAL A 229 15.42 14.25 0.44
N ARG A 230 15.73 14.87 1.59
CA ARG A 230 15.38 16.28 1.85
C ARG A 230 16.15 17.22 0.93
N VAL A 231 17.45 17.00 0.73
CA VAL A 231 18.27 17.82 -0.17
C VAL A 231 17.80 17.68 -1.62
N GLN A 232 17.50 16.46 -2.06
CA GLN A 232 17.15 16.19 -3.45
C GLN A 232 15.70 16.55 -3.81
N PHE A 233 14.74 16.28 -2.91
CA PHE A 233 13.32 16.36 -3.22
C PHE A 233 12.52 17.31 -2.31
N GLY A 234 13.08 17.82 -1.21
CA GLY A 234 12.31 18.53 -0.17
C GLY A 234 11.63 19.84 -0.60
N ARG A 235 11.89 20.33 -1.81
CA ARG A 235 11.23 21.52 -2.40
C ARG A 235 10.55 21.23 -3.74
N SER A 236 10.37 19.96 -4.11
CA SER A 236 9.74 19.57 -5.36
C SER A 236 8.30 19.07 -5.14
N LEU A 237 7.49 19.10 -6.20
CA LEU A 237 6.18 18.45 -6.21
C LEU A 237 6.31 16.95 -5.89
N LEU A 238 7.35 16.30 -6.42
CA LEU A 238 7.65 14.90 -6.12
C LEU A 238 7.90 14.68 -4.63
N GLY A 239 8.62 15.59 -3.94
CA GLY A 239 8.84 15.51 -2.50
C GLY A 239 7.55 15.70 -1.69
N ARG A 240 6.67 16.62 -2.09
CA ARG A 240 5.37 16.81 -1.45
C ARG A 240 4.50 15.54 -1.54
N GLN A 241 4.48 14.89 -2.69
CA GLN A 241 3.73 13.63 -2.85
C GLN A 241 4.41 12.45 -2.14
N GLU A 242 5.69 12.21 -2.43
CA GLU A 242 6.39 10.98 -2.04
C GLU A 242 7.00 11.04 -0.63
N LEU A 243 7.22 12.23 -0.04
CA LEU A 243 7.75 12.39 1.33
C LEU A 243 6.70 12.95 2.28
N GLU A 244 5.98 14.00 1.89
CA GLU A 244 4.98 14.63 2.76
C GLU A 244 3.62 13.91 2.73
N GLY A 245 3.43 12.98 1.78
CA GLY A 245 2.16 12.24 1.67
C GLY A 245 0.99 13.13 1.27
N GLU A 246 1.27 14.23 0.57
CA GLU A 246 0.25 15.11 0.03
C GLU A 246 -0.40 14.48 -1.21
N LEU A 247 -1.73 14.44 -1.22
CA LEU A 247 -2.45 14.19 -2.46
C LEU A 247 -2.42 15.48 -3.27
N ILE A 248 -1.52 15.51 -4.25
CA ILE A 248 -1.44 16.62 -5.19
C ILE A 248 -2.48 16.32 -6.27
N ASP A 249 -3.64 16.99 -6.16
CA ASP A 249 -4.51 17.17 -7.31
C ASP A 249 -3.81 18.08 -8.34
N GLU A 250 -4.29 18.00 -9.57
CA GLU A 250 -3.68 18.53 -10.79
C GLU A 250 -2.98 19.88 -10.65
N ILE A 251 -1.92 20.06 -11.44
CA ILE A 251 -1.29 21.38 -11.60
C ILE A 251 -2.32 22.28 -12.26
N GLU A 252 -2.71 23.36 -11.56
CA GLU A 252 -3.61 24.38 -12.10
C GLU A 252 -3.12 24.87 -13.47
N GLY A 253 -3.93 24.69 -14.51
CA GLY A 253 -3.58 25.02 -15.90
C GLY A 253 -3.03 23.87 -16.75
N ALA A 254 -2.97 22.63 -16.26
CA ALA A 254 -2.61 21.48 -17.08
C ALA A 254 -3.60 21.24 -18.23
N LEU A 255 -3.10 21.20 -19.47
CA LEU A 255 -3.91 20.91 -20.67
C LEU A 255 -4.44 19.47 -20.69
N TRP A 256 -3.71 18.54 -20.07
CA TRP A 256 -4.04 17.12 -20.03
C TRP A 256 -4.20 16.67 -18.58
N GLN A 257 -5.42 16.34 -18.22
CA GLN A 257 -5.81 15.85 -16.90
C GLN A 257 -5.49 14.35 -16.78
N ARG A 258 -5.08 13.89 -15.60
CA ARG A 258 -4.75 12.46 -15.44
C ARG A 258 -6.00 11.60 -15.61
N GLU A 259 -7.13 12.04 -15.09
CA GLU A 259 -8.43 11.38 -15.27
C GLU A 259 -8.80 11.27 -16.76
N LEU A 260 -8.67 12.37 -17.52
CA LEU A 260 -8.89 12.38 -18.98
C LEU A 260 -8.00 11.37 -19.71
N LEU A 261 -6.70 11.31 -19.37
CA LEU A 261 -5.77 10.38 -20.00
C LEU A 261 -6.14 8.93 -19.70
N GLU A 262 -6.55 8.63 -18.47
CA GLU A 262 -6.97 7.29 -18.06
C GLU A 262 -8.31 6.89 -18.70
N ASP A 263 -9.28 7.81 -18.83
CA ASP A 263 -10.54 7.58 -19.53
C ASP A 263 -10.35 7.27 -21.03
N CYS A 264 -9.23 7.72 -21.60
CA CYS A 264 -8.85 7.48 -22.98
C CYS A 264 -8.03 6.18 -23.18
N ARG A 265 -7.70 5.42 -22.13
CA ARG A 265 -6.92 4.17 -22.26
C ARG A 265 -7.79 3.01 -22.76
N GLU A 266 -7.34 2.36 -23.83
CA GLU A 266 -7.93 1.15 -24.38
C GLU A 266 -6.94 -0.03 -24.24
N ASP A 267 -7.42 -1.22 -23.86
CA ASP A 267 -6.58 -2.45 -23.80
C ASP A 267 -6.05 -2.85 -25.19
N ALA A 268 -6.81 -2.57 -26.24
CA ALA A 268 -6.44 -2.75 -27.65
C ALA A 268 -7.20 -1.73 -28.51
N ALA A 269 -6.62 -1.35 -29.65
CA ALA A 269 -7.25 -0.41 -30.56
C ALA A 269 -8.62 -0.93 -31.03
N SER A 270 -9.66 -0.15 -30.77
CA SER A 270 -11.06 -0.52 -31.06
C SER A 270 -11.45 -0.45 -32.55
N ALA A 271 -10.60 0.10 -33.42
CA ALA A 271 -10.81 0.14 -34.88
C ALA A 271 -9.49 -0.05 -35.65
N PRO A 272 -9.53 -0.59 -36.90
CA PRO A 272 -8.37 -0.64 -37.78
C PRO A 272 -7.79 0.76 -38.06
N ALA A 273 -6.47 0.83 -38.22
CA ALA A 273 -5.79 2.07 -38.53
C ALA A 273 -6.00 2.46 -40.00
N ARG A 274 -6.63 3.62 -40.24
CA ARG A 274 -6.72 4.26 -41.55
C ARG A 274 -5.41 4.92 -41.95
N ARG A 275 -4.72 5.53 -40.99
CA ARG A 275 -3.42 6.21 -41.20
C ARG A 275 -2.58 6.14 -39.94
N VAL A 276 -1.30 5.83 -40.08
CA VAL A 276 -0.31 5.89 -39.00
C VAL A 276 0.58 7.11 -39.18
N VAL A 277 0.87 7.82 -38.09
CA VAL A 277 1.74 8.99 -38.01
C VAL A 277 2.73 8.77 -36.89
N ILE A 278 4.01 9.03 -37.13
CA ILE A 278 5.07 8.93 -36.12
C ILE A 278 5.56 10.33 -35.81
N GLY A 279 5.43 10.75 -34.55
CA GLY A 279 6.01 11.97 -34.03
C GLY A 279 7.36 11.68 -33.39
N VAL A 280 8.36 12.52 -33.69
CA VAL A 280 9.71 12.41 -33.13
C VAL A 280 10.10 13.78 -32.57
N ASP A 281 10.48 13.81 -31.29
CA ASP A 281 11.02 14.95 -30.58
C ASP A 281 12.50 14.69 -30.25
N PRO A 282 13.43 15.08 -31.14
CA PRO A 282 14.84 14.77 -30.97
C PRO A 282 15.48 15.65 -29.90
N PRO A 283 16.48 15.15 -29.15
CA PRO A 283 17.19 15.94 -28.16
C PRO A 283 18.01 17.07 -28.82
N ALA A 284 18.06 18.22 -28.16
CA ALA A 284 18.71 19.41 -28.69
C ALA A 284 20.21 19.52 -28.32
N SER A 285 20.77 18.63 -27.50
CA SER A 285 22.17 18.68 -27.05
C SER A 285 22.84 17.30 -26.97
N SER A 286 24.18 17.29 -27.01
CA SER A 286 25.01 16.07 -26.94
C SER A 286 24.97 15.35 -25.59
N ASP A 287 24.56 16.06 -24.53
CA ASP A 287 24.30 15.52 -23.18
C ASP A 287 22.78 15.50 -22.87
N GLY A 288 21.93 15.56 -23.91
CA GLY A 288 20.50 15.85 -23.80
C GLY A 288 19.62 14.72 -23.25
N ASP A 289 18.39 15.09 -22.90
CA ASP A 289 17.30 14.21 -22.46
C ASP A 289 16.98 13.13 -23.52
N ALA A 290 16.20 12.10 -23.13
CA ALA A 290 15.83 11.02 -24.06
C ALA A 290 15.02 11.53 -25.27
N CYS A 291 15.14 10.84 -26.42
CA CYS A 291 14.47 11.21 -27.68
C CYS A 291 13.02 10.73 -27.65
N GLY A 292 12.04 11.63 -27.55
CA GLY A 292 10.63 11.25 -27.52
C GLY A 292 10.14 10.71 -28.87
N ILE A 293 9.59 9.50 -28.91
CA ILE A 293 8.97 8.92 -30.11
C ILE A 293 7.57 8.42 -29.79
N VAL A 294 6.57 8.94 -30.51
CA VAL A 294 5.17 8.49 -30.40
C VAL A 294 4.67 7.94 -31.73
N VAL A 295 4.03 6.77 -31.69
CA VAL A 295 3.34 6.19 -32.85
C VAL A 295 1.85 6.38 -32.65
N CYS A 296 1.21 7.17 -33.51
CA CYS A 296 -0.21 7.46 -33.45
C CYS A 296 -0.93 6.88 -34.68
N ALA A 297 -2.17 6.43 -34.52
CA ALA A 297 -3.01 5.98 -35.61
C ALA A 297 -4.37 6.67 -35.58
N LEU A 298 -4.81 7.17 -36.75
CA LEU A 298 -6.20 7.56 -36.97
C LEU A 298 -6.99 6.30 -37.36
N GLY A 299 -7.96 5.91 -36.54
CA GLY A 299 -8.85 4.79 -36.81
C GLY A 299 -9.86 5.10 -37.91
N GLU A 300 -10.46 4.06 -38.50
CA GLU A 300 -11.58 4.20 -39.44
C GLU A 300 -12.82 4.87 -38.82
N ASP A 301 -12.92 4.82 -37.49
CA ASP A 301 -13.92 5.50 -36.67
C ASP A 301 -13.65 7.01 -36.47
N GLY A 302 -12.54 7.52 -37.01
CA GLY A 302 -12.16 8.93 -36.91
C GLY A 302 -11.49 9.30 -35.59
N VAL A 303 -11.21 8.34 -34.71
CA VAL A 303 -10.53 8.58 -33.43
C VAL A 303 -9.02 8.34 -33.58
N ALA A 304 -8.22 9.31 -33.12
CA ALA A 304 -6.77 9.18 -33.08
C ALA A 304 -6.31 8.49 -31.78
N ARG A 305 -5.44 7.49 -31.89
CA ARG A 305 -4.93 6.68 -30.77
C ARG A 305 -3.41 6.70 -30.73
N VAL A 306 -2.83 6.73 -29.53
CA VAL A 306 -1.40 6.49 -29.33
C VAL A 306 -1.18 4.99 -29.19
N LEU A 307 -0.47 4.39 -30.14
CA LEU A 307 -0.19 2.94 -30.18
C LEU A 307 1.10 2.58 -29.43
N ALA A 308 2.07 3.49 -29.42
CA ALA A 308 3.32 3.32 -28.69
C ALA A 308 3.91 4.67 -28.28
N ASP A 309 4.53 4.69 -27.10
CA ASP A 309 5.31 5.78 -26.54
C ASP A 309 6.69 5.22 -26.16
N LYS A 310 7.75 5.81 -26.71
CA LYS A 310 9.14 5.33 -26.67
C LYS A 310 10.10 6.51 -26.48
N SER A 311 11.30 6.18 -25.99
CA SER A 311 12.38 7.12 -25.65
C SER A 311 13.73 6.59 -26.10
#